data_AF-R6EG33-F1
#
_entry.id   AF-R6EG33-F1
#
_cell.length_a   1.000
_cell.length_b   1.000
_cell.length_c   1.000
_cell.angle_alpha   90.00
_cell.angle_beta   90.00
_cell.angle_gamma   90.00
#
_symmetry.space_group_name_H-M   'P 1'
#
loop_
_entity.id
_entity.type
_entity.pdbx_description
1 polymer ?
#
loop_
_entity_poly.entity_id
_entity_poly.type
_entity_poly.pdbx_seq_one_letter_code
_entity_poly.pdbx_strand_id
1 'polypeptide(L)'
;MSKYIDAVKTAKIVSERHKIPLSDLVDTFAEVPTADVIEVVRCKDCRHYKRFTEYNERFCNEFGGYVVENDFCSRAEKKGEKE
;
A
#
# COMPACT_ATOMS: atom_id res chain seq x y z
N MET A 1 -5.29 1.69 11.49
CA MET A 1 -4.65 2.74 10.68
C MET A 1 -3.15 2.51 10.68
N SER A 2 -2.63 1.99 9.57
CA SER A 2 -1.24 1.62 9.38
C SER A 2 -0.37 2.87 9.20
N LYS A 3 0.35 3.28 10.23
CA LYS A 3 1.38 4.33 10.15
C LYS A 3 2.55 3.80 9.28
N TYR A 4 3.06 4.54 8.30
CA TYR A 4 4.37 4.22 7.70
C TYR A 4 5.18 5.50 7.49
N ILE A 5 6.46 5.57 7.76
CA ILE A 5 7.39 4.67 8.41
C ILE A 5 7.53 5.20 9.84
N ASP A 6 7.40 4.36 10.85
CA ASP A 6 7.87 4.77 12.17
C ASP A 6 9.39 5.00 12.02
N ALA A 7 9.80 6.27 12.05
CA ALA A 7 11.18 6.70 11.82
C ALA A 7 12.16 5.90 12.69
N VAL A 8 11.74 5.59 13.92
CA VAL A 8 12.50 4.75 14.86
C VAL A 8 12.53 3.30 14.38
N LYS A 9 11.40 2.75 13.95
CA LYS A 9 11.33 1.38 13.42
C LYS A 9 12.21 1.21 12.17
N THR A 10 12.21 2.17 11.26
CA THR A 10 13.05 2.09 10.05
C THR A 10 14.52 2.32 10.36
N ALA A 11 14.86 3.29 11.21
CA ALA A 11 16.23 3.47 11.68
C ALA A 11 16.77 2.18 12.32
N LYS A 12 15.95 1.47 13.10
CA LYS A 12 16.29 0.16 13.67
C LYS A 12 16.54 -0.91 12.60
N ILE A 13 15.64 -1.06 11.63
CA ILE A 13 15.80 -2.04 10.52
C ILE A 13 17.09 -1.76 9.74
N VAL A 14 17.36 -0.49 9.41
CA VAL A 14 18.56 -0.10 8.66
C VAL A 14 19.82 -0.35 9.49
N SER A 15 19.81 0.01 10.77
CA SER A 15 20.93 -0.23 11.69
C SER A 15 21.27 -1.72 11.78
N GLU A 16 20.27 -2.58 11.99
CA GLU A 16 20.46 -4.03 12.14
C GLU A 16 21.01 -4.67 10.85
N ARG A 17 20.48 -4.26 9.69
CA ARG A 17 20.79 -4.84 8.38
C ARG A 17 22.12 -4.35 7.80
N HIS A 18 22.43 -3.08 7.99
CA HIS A 18 23.61 -2.43 7.38
C HIS A 18 24.73 -2.15 8.39
N LYS A 19 24.55 -2.48 9.67
CA LYS A 19 25.51 -2.24 10.77
C LYS A 19 25.89 -0.77 10.92
N ILE A 20 24.97 0.13 10.58
CA ILE A 20 25.11 1.56 10.82
C ILE A 20 24.68 1.84 12.28
N PRO A 21 25.46 2.58 13.08
CA PRO A 21 25.03 2.96 14.43
C PRO A 21 23.66 3.66 14.40
N LEU A 22 22.78 3.27 15.33
CA LEU A 22 21.45 3.86 15.38
C LEU A 22 21.50 5.38 15.61
N SER A 23 22.48 5.86 16.38
CA SER A 23 22.76 7.29 16.61
C SER A 23 22.87 8.08 15.31
N ASP A 24 23.52 7.50 14.30
CA ASP A 24 23.81 8.19 13.03
C ASP A 24 22.55 8.27 12.15
N LEU A 25 21.56 7.42 12.43
CA LEU A 25 20.31 7.35 11.68
C LEU A 25 19.20 8.19 12.32
N VAL A 26 19.17 8.33 13.65
CA VAL A 26 18.06 9.00 14.36
C VAL A 26 17.86 10.43 13.88
N ASP A 27 18.92 11.22 13.77
CA ASP A 27 18.82 12.62 13.33
C ASP A 27 18.33 12.71 11.88
N THR A 28 18.85 11.85 11.00
CA THR A 28 18.45 11.81 9.58
C THR A 28 16.97 11.43 9.42
N PHE A 29 16.50 10.43 10.16
CA PHE A 29 15.10 9.98 10.09
C PHE A 29 14.14 10.92 10.83
N ALA A 30 14.62 11.74 11.78
CA ALA A 30 13.82 12.76 12.46
C ALA A 30 13.44 13.93 11.54
N GLU A 31 14.25 14.23 10.53
CA GLU A 31 13.97 15.28 9.53
C GLU A 31 12.93 14.84 8.47
N VAL A 32 12.65 13.54 8.36
CA VAL A 32 11.70 13.02 7.36
C VAL A 32 10.26 13.27 7.85
N PRO A 33 9.44 14.01 7.08
CA PRO A 33 8.06 14.27 7.48
C PRO A 33 7.24 12.98 7.52
N THR A 34 6.28 12.93 8.44
CA THR A 34 5.32 11.81 8.48
C THR A 34 4.40 11.89 7.26
N ALA A 35 4.30 10.79 6.52
CA ALA A 35 3.34 10.65 5.42
C ALA A 35 2.09 9.90 5.90
N ASP A 36 0.92 10.38 5.49
CA ASP A 36 -0.32 9.61 5.64
C ASP A 36 -0.44 8.65 4.47
N VAL A 37 -0.38 7.35 4.75
CA VAL A 37 -0.37 6.31 3.73
C VAL A 37 -1.18 5.09 4.15
N ILE A 38 -1.67 4.37 3.15
CA ILE A 38 -2.42 3.13 3.29
C ILE A 38 -1.84 2.09 2.33
N GLU A 39 -1.94 0.80 2.69
CA GLU A 39 -1.60 -0.29 1.76
C GLU A 39 -2.45 -0.15 0.48
N VAL A 40 -1.79 -0.14 -0.68
CA VAL A 40 -2.50 -0.05 -1.96
C VAL A 40 -3.05 -1.42 -2.33
N VAL A 41 -4.38 -1.55 -2.33
CA VAL A 41 -5.08 -2.69 -2.91
C VAL A 41 -5.24 -2.47 -4.41
N ARG A 42 -4.62 -3.34 -5.21
CA ARG A 42 -4.74 -3.31 -6.68
C ARG A 42 -6.08 -3.88 -7.11
N CYS A 43 -6.60 -3.44 -8.26
CA CYS A 43 -7.89 -3.88 -8.77
C CYS A 43 -8.02 -5.41 -8.80
N LYS A 44 -7.00 -6.15 -9.24
CA LYS A 44 -7.03 -7.62 -9.24
C LYS A 44 -7.35 -8.25 -7.87
N ASP A 45 -6.96 -7.58 -6.78
CA ASP A 45 -7.11 -8.01 -5.38
C ASP A 45 -8.30 -7.33 -4.68
N CYS A 46 -8.99 -6.41 -5.37
CA CYS A 46 -10.12 -5.65 -4.87
C CYS A 46 -11.45 -6.42 -5.03
N ARG A 47 -12.33 -6.37 -4.02
CA ARG A 47 -13.65 -7.02 -4.05
C ARG A 47 -14.58 -6.49 -5.16
N HIS A 48 -14.39 -5.24 -5.58
CA HIS A 48 -15.21 -4.57 -6.60
C HIS A 48 -14.80 -4.90 -8.04
N TYR A 49 -13.65 -5.55 -8.23
CA TYR A 49 -13.14 -5.95 -9.53
C TYR A 49 -13.83 -7.19 -10.06
N LYS A 50 -14.38 -7.08 -11.28
CA LYS A 50 -14.96 -8.19 -12.02
C LYS A 50 -14.19 -8.39 -13.33
N ARG A 51 -13.92 -9.65 -13.63
CA ARG A 51 -13.36 -10.09 -14.90
C ARG A 51 -14.44 -10.80 -15.70
N PHE A 52 -14.71 -10.31 -16.90
CA PHE A 52 -15.61 -10.94 -17.85
C PHE A 52 -14.78 -11.79 -18.81
N THR A 53 -14.88 -13.11 -18.68
CA THR A 53 -14.07 -14.06 -19.46
C THR A 53 -14.46 -14.11 -20.93
N GLU A 54 -15.71 -13.78 -21.26
CA GLU A 54 -16.25 -13.85 -22.63
C GLU A 54 -15.67 -12.78 -23.56
N TYR A 55 -15.44 -11.58 -23.04
CA TYR A 55 -14.91 -10.44 -23.81
C TYR A 55 -13.48 -10.03 -23.38
N ASN A 56 -12.88 -10.77 -22.46
CA ASN A 56 -11.62 -10.43 -21.80
C ASN A 56 -11.61 -9.00 -21.21
N GLU A 57 -12.78 -8.53 -20.79
CA GLU A 57 -12.98 -7.20 -20.23
C GLU A 57 -12.88 -7.21 -18.71
N ARG A 58 -12.45 -6.08 -18.16
CA ARG A 58 -12.16 -5.88 -16.75
C ARG A 58 -12.88 -4.63 -16.28
N PHE A 59 -13.78 -4.78 -15.32
CA PHE A 59 -14.67 -3.69 -14.90
C PHE A 59 -14.69 -3.57 -13.37
N CYS A 60 -14.80 -2.34 -12.89
CA CYS A 60 -14.99 -2.04 -11.47
C CYS A 60 -16.36 -1.39 -11.27
N ASN A 61 -17.25 -2.04 -10.51
CA ASN A 61 -18.60 -1.50 -10.27
C ASN A 61 -18.59 -0.25 -9.40
N GLU A 62 -17.59 -0.11 -8.53
CA GLU A 62 -17.45 1.02 -7.60
C GLU A 62 -16.90 2.28 -8.30
N PHE A 63 -16.06 2.08 -9.32
CA PHE A 63 -15.60 3.15 -10.20
C PHE A 63 -16.61 3.46 -11.30
N GLY A 64 -17.35 2.44 -11.76
CA GLY A 64 -18.32 2.54 -12.86
C GLY A 64 -17.68 2.48 -14.25
N GLY A 65 -16.54 1.80 -14.38
CA GLY A 65 -15.79 1.79 -15.65
C GLY A 65 -14.82 0.62 -15.81
N TYR A 66 -14.22 0.57 -17.00
CA TYR A 66 -13.16 -0.39 -17.33
C TYR A 66 -11.86 -0.03 -16.61
N VAL A 67 -11.18 -1.06 -16.09
CA VAL A 67 -9.94 -0.93 -15.32
C VAL A 67 -8.93 -1.99 -15.74
N VAL A 68 -7.65 -1.77 -15.49
CA VAL A 68 -6.62 -2.82 -15.60
C VAL A 68 -6.29 -3.43 -14.25
N GLU A 69 -5.70 -4.63 -14.24
CA GLU A 69 -5.43 -5.39 -13.00
C GLU A 69 -4.56 -4.66 -11.99
N ASN A 70 -3.68 -3.76 -12.46
CA ASN A 70 -2.75 -2.98 -11.63
C ASN A 70 -3.26 -1.57 -11.29
N ASP A 71 -4.47 -1.19 -11.72
CA ASP A 71 -5.09 0.05 -11.26
C ASP A 71 -5.37 -0.02 -9.75
N PHE A 72 -5.59 1.15 -9.17
CA PHE A 72 -5.90 1.31 -7.75
C PHE A 72 -6.78 2.53 -7.55
N CYS A 73 -7.54 2.55 -6.46
CA CYS A 73 -8.34 3.71 -6.07
C CYS A 73 -8.48 3.77 -4.54
N SER A 74 -8.95 4.90 -4.04
CA SER A 74 -9.20 5.13 -2.61
C SER A 74 -10.35 4.30 -2.03
N ARG A 75 -11.15 3.63 -2.89
CA ARG A 75 -12.30 2.80 -2.51
C ARG A 75 -11.99 1.30 -2.58
N ALA A 76 -10.72 0.95 -2.73
CA ALA A 76 -10.33 -0.44 -2.91
C ALA A 76 -10.41 -1.20 -1.57
N GLU A 77 -11.04 -2.37 -1.60
CA GLU A 77 -11.23 -3.22 -0.42
C GLU A 77 -10.75 -4.65 -0.73
N LYS A 78 -9.94 -5.21 0.16
CA LYS A 78 -9.24 -6.47 -0.10
C LYS A 78 -10.23 -7.63 -0.12
N LYS A 79 -10.10 -8.55 -1.09
CA LYS A 79 -10.92 -9.77 -1.13
C LYS A 79 -10.69 -10.59 0.14
N GLY A 80 -11.76 -10.93 0.84
CA GLY A 80 -11.70 -11.83 2.01
C GLY A 80 -11.40 -11.16 3.35
N GLU A 81 -11.27 -9.83 3.41
CA GLU A 81 -11.48 -9.11 4.66
C GLU A 81 -12.97 -9.25 5.03
N LYS A 82 -13.27 -10.15 5.97
CA LYS A 82 -14.55 -10.14 6.67
C LYS A 82 -14.51 -8.96 7.64
N GLU A 83 -15.57 -8.17 7.66
CA GLU A 83 -15.81 -7.12 8.67
C GLU A 83 -15.75 -7.69 10.09
#